data_AF-A0A519RVC2-F1
#
_entry.id   AF-A0A519RVC2-F1
#
_cell.length_a   1.000
_cell.length_b   1.000
_cell.length_c   1.000
_cell.angle_alpha   90.00
_cell.angle_beta   90.00
_cell.angle_gamma   90.00
#
_symmetry.space_group_name_H-M   'P 1'
#
loop_
_entity.id
_entity.type
_entity.pdbx_description
1 polymer ?
#
loop_
_entity_poly.entity_id
_entity_poly.type
_entity_poly.pdbx_seq_one_letter_code
_entity_poly.pdbx_strand_id
1 'polypeptide(L)'
;LRMLVHMAGDLCQPMHVARKEDLGGNRVSVLWFNEKSNLHRVWDEQLIEYQQLSYTEYAKAINHPSAVQLYNWQNTSLKENVYESYLVCNKIYETTKPDSKLSYRYNFDWVNTLNQQLLKGGIRLAKMLNDIYG
;
A
#
# COMPACT_ATOMS: atom_id res chain seq x y z
N LEU A 1 0.81 21.38 -3.81
CA LEU A 1 -0.31 20.41 -3.71
C LEU A 1 0.04 19.02 -4.23
N ARG A 2 0.46 18.86 -5.51
CA ARG A 2 0.77 17.54 -6.11
C ARG A 2 1.78 16.70 -5.30
N MET A 3 2.83 17.32 -4.77
CA MET A 3 3.84 16.65 -3.94
C MET A 3 3.25 16.09 -2.63
N LEU A 4 2.37 16.84 -1.97
CA LEU A 4 1.71 16.40 -0.73
C LEU A 4 0.83 15.17 -0.99
N VAL A 5 0.05 15.20 -2.08
CA VAL A 5 -0.80 14.08 -2.50
C VAL A 5 0.03 12.82 -2.73
N HIS A 6 1.14 12.95 -3.45
CA HIS A 6 2.04 11.83 -3.74
C HIS A 6 2.67 11.26 -2.46
N MET A 7 3.30 12.11 -1.66
CA MET A 7 3.95 11.70 -0.40
C MET A 7 2.97 11.06 0.59
N ALA A 8 1.74 11.57 0.68
CA ALA A 8 0.71 10.98 1.55
C ALA A 8 0.34 9.55 1.13
N GLY A 9 0.32 9.28 -0.18
CA GLY A 9 0.14 7.94 -0.72
C GLY A 9 1.31 7.02 -0.40
N ASP A 10 2.53 7.47 -0.68
CA ASP A 10 3.77 6.70 -0.48
C ASP A 10 3.97 6.27 0.97
N LEU A 11 3.57 7.11 1.95
CA LEU A 11 3.65 6.76 3.37
C LEU A 11 2.80 5.54 3.75
N CYS A 12 1.75 5.25 2.98
CA CYS A 12 0.90 4.09 3.17
C CYS A 12 1.35 2.88 2.32
N GLN A 13 2.32 3.06 1.42
CA GLN A 13 2.87 1.99 0.59
C GLN A 13 3.92 1.21 1.44
N PRO A 14 3.70 -0.09 1.75
CA PRO A 14 4.58 -0.83 2.67
C PRO A 14 6.05 -0.96 2.22
N MET A 15 6.29 -1.11 0.93
CA MET A 15 7.61 -1.17 0.31
C MET A 15 8.32 0.18 0.22
N HIS A 16 7.67 1.32 0.51
CA HIS A 16 8.31 2.64 0.59
C HIS A 16 8.93 2.92 1.97
N VAL A 17 8.60 2.10 2.97
CA VAL A 17 9.24 2.08 4.31
C VAL A 17 10.11 0.83 4.53
N ALA A 18 10.47 0.17 3.44
CA ALA A 18 11.22 -1.07 3.44
C ALA A 18 12.73 -0.87 3.66
N ARG A 19 13.46 -1.99 3.62
CA ARG A 19 14.88 -2.08 3.97
C ARG A 19 15.75 -1.29 2.99
N LYS A 20 16.79 -0.63 3.50
CA LYS A 20 17.71 0.15 2.67
C LYS A 20 18.58 -0.76 1.80
N GLU A 21 18.93 -1.93 2.33
CA GLU A 21 19.89 -2.86 1.77
C GLU A 21 19.42 -3.42 0.41
N ASP A 22 18.11 -3.59 0.25
CA ASP A 22 17.47 -4.08 -0.98
C ASP A 22 16.76 -2.99 -1.79
N LEU A 23 17.00 -1.71 -1.45
CA LEU A 23 16.39 -0.54 -2.08
C LEU A 23 14.85 -0.59 -2.04
N GLY A 24 14.30 -0.94 -0.87
CA GLY A 24 12.86 -1.01 -0.66
C GLY A 24 12.19 -2.19 -1.36
N GLY A 25 12.89 -3.33 -1.48
CA GLY A 25 12.43 -4.52 -2.19
C GLY A 25 12.71 -4.53 -3.69
N ASN A 26 13.33 -3.49 -4.25
CA ASN A 26 13.72 -3.44 -5.67
C ASN A 26 14.74 -4.53 -6.04
N ARG A 27 15.59 -4.94 -5.09
CA ARG A 27 16.58 -6.03 -5.27
C ARG A 27 16.04 -7.41 -4.90
N VAL A 28 14.79 -7.52 -4.47
CA VAL A 28 14.14 -8.81 -4.18
C VAL A 28 13.43 -9.26 -5.45
N SER A 29 14.11 -10.06 -6.28
CA SER A 29 13.51 -10.62 -7.49
C SER A 29 12.40 -11.60 -7.13
N VAL A 30 11.32 -11.60 -7.91
CA VAL A 30 10.18 -12.53 -7.80
C VAL A 30 9.62 -12.81 -9.18
N LEU A 31 8.76 -13.83 -9.29
CA LEU A 31 7.96 -14.06 -10.48
C LEU A 31 6.50 -13.68 -10.19
N TRP A 32 5.93 -12.75 -10.95
CA TRP A 32 4.50 -12.40 -10.90
C TRP A 32 3.80 -13.06 -12.08
N PHE A 33 2.95 -14.05 -11.82
CA PHE A 33 2.30 -14.84 -12.89
C PHE A 33 3.28 -15.39 -13.94
N ASN A 34 4.42 -15.91 -13.46
CA ASN A 34 5.56 -16.42 -14.25
C ASN A 34 6.37 -15.37 -15.02
N GLU A 35 6.02 -14.09 -14.94
CA GLU A 35 6.81 -12.99 -15.48
C GLU A 35 7.80 -12.44 -14.45
N LYS A 36 9.01 -12.07 -14.89
CA LYS A 36 10.03 -11.50 -13.99
C LYS A 36 9.58 -10.14 -13.44
N SER A 37 9.71 -9.97 -12.14
CA SER A 37 9.46 -8.72 -11.45
C SER A 37 10.37 -8.56 -10.22
N ASN A 38 10.12 -7.52 -9.43
CA ASN A 38 10.68 -7.35 -8.09
C ASN A 38 9.55 -7.06 -7.09
N LEU A 39 9.82 -7.30 -5.81
CA LEU A 39 8.82 -7.19 -4.75
C LEU A 39 8.24 -5.76 -4.63
N HIS A 40 9.06 -4.73 -4.86
CA HIS A 40 8.61 -3.34 -4.82
C HIS A 40 7.54 -3.08 -5.89
N ARG A 41 7.83 -3.45 -7.15
CA ARG A 41 6.93 -3.28 -8.29
C ARG A 41 5.62 -4.06 -8.13
N VAL A 42 5.66 -5.25 -7.53
CA VAL A 42 4.44 -6.03 -7.25
C VAL A 42 3.46 -5.23 -6.39
N TRP A 43 3.97 -4.49 -5.39
CA TRP A 43 3.15 -3.68 -4.49
C TRP A 43 2.79 -2.29 -5.03
N ASP A 44 3.68 -1.66 -5.79
CA ASP A 44 3.39 -0.35 -6.41
C ASP A 44 2.33 -0.45 -7.51
N GLU A 45 2.36 -1.52 -8.31
CA GLU A 45 1.62 -1.57 -9.58
C GLU A 45 0.86 -2.89 -9.74
N GLN A 46 1.56 -4.03 -9.72
CA GLN A 46 1.02 -5.25 -10.33
C GLN A 46 -0.14 -5.86 -9.55
N LEU A 47 -0.14 -5.73 -8.22
CA LEU A 47 -1.28 -6.13 -7.38
C LEU A 47 -2.52 -5.27 -7.66
N ILE A 48 -2.35 -3.98 -7.90
CA ILE A 48 -3.44 -3.04 -8.20
C ILE A 48 -3.99 -3.33 -9.59
N GLU A 49 -3.11 -3.42 -10.59
CA GLU A 49 -3.47 -3.72 -11.98
C GLU A 49 -4.18 -5.07 -12.10
N TYR A 50 -3.79 -6.06 -11.29
CA TYR A 50 -4.44 -7.38 -11.29
C TYR A 50 -5.92 -7.34 -10.93
N GLN A 51 -6.39 -6.30 -10.21
CA GLN A 51 -7.83 -6.17 -9.94
C GLN A 51 -8.64 -5.79 -11.20
N GLN A 52 -7.99 -5.29 -12.25
CA GLN A 52 -8.60 -4.93 -13.53
C GLN A 52 -9.77 -3.93 -13.39
N LEU A 53 -9.69 -3.06 -12.37
CA LEU A 53 -10.62 -1.96 -12.15
C LEU A 53 -9.96 -0.65 -12.56
N SER A 54 -10.71 0.26 -13.18
CA SER A 54 -10.25 1.63 -13.34
C SER A 54 -10.08 2.31 -11.98
N TYR A 55 -9.29 3.38 -11.90
CA TYR A 55 -9.05 4.09 -10.64
C TYR A 55 -10.34 4.54 -9.93
N THR A 56 -11.35 4.96 -10.70
CA THR A 56 -12.65 5.39 -10.15
C THR A 56 -13.48 4.22 -9.64
N GLU A 57 -13.50 3.10 -10.37
CA GLU A 57 -14.17 1.88 -9.93
C GLU A 57 -13.50 1.30 -8.69
N TYR A 58 -12.18 1.27 -8.65
CA TYR A 58 -11.45 0.72 -7.52
C TYR A 58 -11.62 1.59 -6.28
N ALA A 59 -11.51 2.92 -6.42
CA ALA A 59 -11.80 3.85 -5.33
C ALA A 59 -13.24 3.65 -4.80
N LYS A 60 -14.22 3.52 -5.69
CA LYS A 60 -15.62 3.25 -5.30
C LYS A 60 -15.75 1.91 -4.58
N ALA A 61 -15.04 0.87 -5.00
CA ALA A 61 -15.11 -0.46 -4.41
C ALA A 61 -14.55 -0.52 -2.97
N ILE A 62 -13.54 0.30 -2.65
CA ILE A 62 -12.88 0.26 -1.34
C ILE A 62 -13.31 1.38 -0.39
N ASN A 63 -13.95 2.46 -0.86
CA ASN A 63 -14.27 3.64 -0.05
C ASN A 63 -15.49 3.46 0.87
N HIS A 64 -15.40 2.47 1.76
CA HIS A 64 -16.46 2.11 2.71
C HIS A 64 -15.90 1.85 4.13
N PRO A 65 -15.18 2.81 4.75
CA PRO A 65 -14.73 2.65 6.13
C PRO A 65 -15.92 2.65 7.09
N SER A 66 -15.83 1.88 8.18
CA SER A 66 -16.76 2.05 9.30
C SER A 66 -16.53 3.42 9.97
N ALA A 67 -17.52 3.89 10.74
CA ALA A 67 -17.37 5.15 11.49
C ALA A 67 -16.15 5.13 12.44
N VAL A 68 -15.88 3.98 13.05
CA VAL A 68 -14.71 3.78 13.92
C VAL A 68 -13.40 3.82 13.13
N GLN A 69 -13.35 3.16 11.97
CA GLN A 69 -12.18 3.19 11.09
C GLN A 69 -11.90 4.61 10.60
N LEU A 70 -12.93 5.31 10.14
CA LEU A 70 -12.82 6.69 9.66
C LEU A 70 -12.26 7.60 10.76
N TYR A 71 -12.84 7.56 11.96
CA TYR A 71 -12.37 8.35 13.10
C TYR A 71 -10.92 8.04 13.45
N ASN A 72 -10.56 6.76 13.59
CA ASN A 72 -9.21 6.36 13.96
C ASN A 72 -8.16 6.74 12.91
N TRP A 73 -8.46 6.54 11.62
CA TRP A 73 -7.53 6.81 10.54
C TRP A 73 -7.35 8.29 10.25
N GLN A 74 -8.38 9.12 10.49
CA GLN A 74 -8.26 10.58 10.44
C GLN A 74 -7.39 11.13 11.58
N ASN A 75 -7.36 10.48 12.73
CA ASN A 75 -6.60 10.95 13.90
C ASN A 75 -5.25 10.24 14.09
N THR A 76 -4.83 9.40 13.13
CA THR A 76 -3.52 8.74 13.20
C THR A 76 -2.40 9.75 12.95
N SER A 77 -1.38 9.76 13.80
CA SER A 77 -0.20 10.60 13.59
C SER A 77 0.66 10.12 12.41
N LEU A 78 1.49 11.00 11.85
CA LEU A 78 2.42 10.63 10.78
C LEU A 78 3.38 9.49 11.21
N LYS A 79 3.87 9.54 12.46
CA LYS A 79 4.76 8.51 13.01
C LYS A 79 4.07 7.14 13.06
N GLU A 80 2.82 7.11 13.50
CA GLU A 80 2.03 5.88 13.55
C GLU A 80 1.74 5.36 12.13
N ASN A 81 1.45 6.24 11.16
CA ASN A 81 1.27 5.85 9.76
C ASN A 81 2.49 5.09 9.22
N VAL A 82 3.69 5.69 9.35
CA VAL A 82 4.95 5.04 8.93
C VAL A 82 5.15 3.71 9.66
N TYR A 83 4.88 3.66 10.96
CA TYR A 83 5.02 2.45 11.76
C TYR A 83 4.05 1.34 11.33
N GLU A 84 2.79 1.66 11.02
CA GLU A 84 1.82 0.70 10.48
C GLU A 84 2.28 0.11 9.14
N SER A 85 2.75 0.96 8.21
CA SER A 85 3.31 0.52 6.93
C SER A 85 4.53 -0.38 7.13
N TYR A 86 5.38 -0.06 8.12
CA TYR A 86 6.55 -0.86 8.48
C TYR A 86 6.18 -2.25 9.02
N LEU A 87 5.13 -2.36 9.83
CA LEU A 87 4.62 -3.65 10.31
C LEU A 87 4.13 -4.53 9.15
N VAL A 88 3.40 -3.94 8.18
CA VAL A 88 2.97 -4.65 6.98
C VAL A 88 4.18 -5.09 6.15
N CYS A 89 5.15 -4.19 5.96
CA CYS A 89 6.40 -4.45 5.27
C CYS A 89 7.14 -5.67 5.84
N ASN A 90 7.31 -5.74 7.17
CA ASN A 90 7.95 -6.87 7.82
C ASN A 90 7.23 -8.18 7.55
N LYS A 91 5.89 -8.19 7.63
CA LYS A 91 5.10 -9.38 7.33
C LYS A 91 5.24 -9.83 5.86
N ILE A 92 5.35 -8.89 4.93
CA ILE A 92 5.64 -9.18 3.52
C ILE A 92 6.99 -9.90 3.41
N TYR A 93 8.05 -9.37 4.03
CA TYR A 93 9.39 -9.99 4.02
C TYR A 93 9.46 -11.35 4.72
N GLU A 94 8.69 -11.53 5.80
CA GLU A 94 8.64 -12.80 6.52
C GLU A 94 8.08 -13.92 5.63
N THR A 95 7.02 -13.59 4.88
CA THR A 95 6.24 -14.53 4.07
C THR A 95 6.66 -14.62 2.60
N THR A 96 7.45 -13.66 2.10
CA THR A 96 7.90 -13.61 0.70
C THR A 96 9.42 -13.76 0.63
N LYS A 97 9.89 -14.86 0.05
CA LYS A 97 11.33 -15.09 -0.17
C LYS A 97 11.74 -14.60 -1.55
N PRO A 98 13.03 -14.23 -1.76
CA PRO A 98 13.56 -14.03 -3.10
C PRO A 98 13.22 -15.20 -4.03
N ASP A 99 12.99 -14.89 -5.29
CA ASP A 99 12.65 -15.80 -6.38
C ASP A 99 11.31 -16.56 -6.21
N SER A 100 10.48 -16.14 -5.24
CA SER A 100 9.14 -16.71 -5.04
C SER A 100 8.24 -16.50 -6.26
N LYS A 101 7.41 -17.51 -6.55
CA LYS A 101 6.35 -17.44 -7.57
C LYS A 101 5.08 -16.89 -6.96
N LEU A 102 4.83 -15.62 -7.18
CA LEU A 102 3.65 -14.88 -6.76
C LEU A 102 2.56 -15.01 -7.83
N SER A 103 1.37 -15.40 -7.43
CA SER A 103 0.23 -15.62 -8.32
C SER A 103 -1.08 -15.41 -7.56
N TYR A 104 -2.15 -16.10 -7.95
CA TYR A 104 -3.49 -16.04 -7.35
C TYR A 104 -3.48 -16.04 -5.81
N ARG A 105 -2.68 -16.91 -5.20
CA ARG A 105 -2.63 -17.02 -3.73
C ARG A 105 -2.09 -15.75 -3.08
N TYR A 106 -1.06 -15.15 -3.67
CA TYR A 106 -0.47 -13.91 -3.16
C TYR A 106 -1.49 -12.76 -3.22
N ASN A 107 -2.22 -12.64 -4.33
CA ASN A 107 -3.32 -11.70 -4.43
C ASN A 107 -4.38 -11.95 -3.35
N PHE A 108 -4.83 -13.19 -3.20
CA PHE A 108 -5.84 -13.55 -2.19
C PHE A 108 -5.41 -13.16 -0.77
N ASP A 109 -4.15 -13.44 -0.40
CA ASP A 109 -3.63 -13.15 0.93
C ASP A 109 -3.46 -11.64 1.20
N TRP A 110 -3.15 -10.85 0.17
CA TRP A 110 -2.73 -9.46 0.34
C TRP A 110 -3.72 -8.40 -0.15
N VAL A 111 -4.70 -8.73 -0.98
CA VAL A 111 -5.63 -7.74 -1.57
C VAL A 111 -6.39 -6.93 -0.52
N ASN A 112 -6.78 -7.55 0.60
CA ASN A 112 -7.43 -6.82 1.69
C ASN A 112 -6.48 -5.81 2.35
N THR A 113 -5.20 -6.17 2.52
CA THR A 113 -4.19 -5.27 3.08
C THR A 113 -3.89 -4.12 2.13
N LEU A 114 -3.75 -4.39 0.84
CA LEU A 114 -3.60 -3.39 -0.21
C LEU A 114 -4.76 -2.38 -0.19
N ASN A 115 -6.00 -2.88 -0.18
CA ASN A 115 -7.20 -2.04 -0.13
C ASN A 115 -7.22 -1.14 1.11
N GLN A 116 -6.84 -1.68 2.27
CA GLN A 116 -6.76 -0.90 3.50
C GLN A 116 -5.69 0.19 3.43
N GLN A 117 -4.52 -0.08 2.85
CA GLN A 117 -3.47 0.94 2.70
C GLN A 117 -3.90 2.07 1.76
N LEU A 118 -4.51 1.74 0.62
CA LEU A 118 -5.07 2.72 -0.31
C LEU A 118 -6.14 3.59 0.36
N LEU A 119 -7.06 2.96 1.10
CA LEU A 119 -8.14 3.66 1.81
C LEU A 119 -7.62 4.56 2.93
N LYS A 120 -6.67 4.07 3.75
CA LYS A 120 -6.00 4.86 4.78
C LYS A 120 -5.31 6.08 4.19
N GLY A 121 -4.58 5.91 3.08
CA GLY A 121 -3.90 7.00 2.38
C GLY A 121 -4.88 8.09 1.93
N GLY A 122 -5.99 7.71 1.32
CA GLY A 122 -7.03 8.65 0.91
C GLY A 122 -7.65 9.42 2.09
N ILE A 123 -7.98 8.74 3.19
CA ILE A 123 -8.60 9.35 4.38
C ILE A 123 -7.62 10.30 5.08
N ARG A 124 -6.37 9.89 5.25
CA ARG A 124 -5.32 10.70 5.88
C ARG A 124 -4.99 11.93 5.04
N LEU A 125 -4.89 11.78 3.72
CA LEU A 125 -4.71 12.91 2.81
C LEU A 125 -5.89 13.89 2.90
N ALA A 126 -7.13 13.41 2.90
CA ALA A 126 -8.30 14.27 3.04
C ALA A 126 -8.27 15.07 4.35
N LYS A 127 -7.89 14.43 5.47
CA LYS A 127 -7.70 15.12 6.76
C LYS A 127 -6.62 16.20 6.66
N MET A 128 -5.44 15.87 6.12
CA MET A 128 -4.34 16.84 5.98
C MET A 128 -4.75 18.05 5.14
N LEU A 129 -5.49 17.83 4.05
CA LEU A 129 -5.99 18.92 3.21
C LEU A 129 -7.01 19.79 3.94
N ASN A 130 -7.93 19.18 4.69
CA ASN A 130 -8.90 19.91 5.51
C ASN A 130 -8.21 20.71 6.63
N ASP A 131 -7.14 20.20 7.24
CA ASP A 131 -6.40 20.94 8.27
C ASP A 131 -5.65 22.15 7.70
N ILE A 132 -5.25 22.10 6.43
CA ILE A 132 -4.50 23.17 5.76
C ILE A 132 -5.46 24.24 5.18
N TYR A 133 -6.62 23.82 4.66
CA TYR A 133 -7.47 24.66 3.82
C TYR A 133 -8.93 24.79 4.28
N GLY A 134 -9.38 23.98 5.24
CA GLY A 134 -10.73 24.01 5.81
C GLY A 134 -10.84 24.99 6.97
#